data_AF-A0A7J6A0M1-F1
#
_entry.id   AF-A0A7J6A0M1-F1
#
_cell.length_a   1.000
_cell.length_b   1.000
_cell.length_c   1.000
_cell.angle_alpha   90.00
_cell.angle_beta   90.00
_cell.angle_gamma   90.00
#
_symmetry.space_group_name_H-M   'P 1'
#
loop_
_entity.id
_entity.type
_entity.pdbx_description
1 polymer ?
#
loop_
_entity_poly.entity_id
_entity_poly.type
_entity_poly.pdbx_seq_one_letter_code
_entity_poly.pdbx_strand_id
1 'polypeptide(L)'
;MFLSLREPKRARDARLIAFFTFKRKKRERKKERKRRGFYARFGLNQTSGTNSSISNSFITMSSTDVESLQPGPRRRGSCMDTFLLVSVLTLFLMVLSGAALGFWIVKDLRAEMHGVHTAPEPFRSAMNMTLRGLPNAYKMENFAYLRAISSPVKNGTMLWEPIVYRNSTTMGSRYKFNSEHGALRMEKGGTYFMYTQLNLTCTWRCGGGSLSVTFEDNQGKEHLSCTLHLPDTTSIPVVEKCWTVIHHLEPNSRLIAKMHATVPPRGWSLDLNHSGFGMFLVDGPM
;
A
#
# COMPACT_ATOMS: atom_id res chain seq x y z
N MET A 1 39.51 47.41 1.57
CA MET A 1 40.07 46.16 1.02
C MET A 1 39.69 45.03 1.97
N PHE A 2 38.57 44.33 1.74
CA PHE A 2 38.10 43.23 2.56
C PHE A 2 38.09 41.95 1.72
N LEU A 3 38.98 41.01 2.03
CA LEU A 3 39.05 39.69 1.42
C LEU A 3 37.96 38.80 2.04
N SER A 4 36.92 38.50 1.26
CA SER A 4 35.88 37.53 1.60
C SER A 4 36.29 36.14 1.12
N LEU A 5 36.69 35.28 2.06
CA LEU A 5 36.97 33.86 1.84
C LEU A 5 35.65 33.10 1.64
N ARG A 6 35.36 32.70 0.40
CA ARG A 6 34.30 31.74 0.06
C ARG A 6 34.81 30.31 0.28
N GLU A 7 34.19 29.60 1.23
CA GLU A 7 34.33 28.15 1.33
C GLU A 7 33.65 27.42 0.15
N PRO A 8 34.24 26.31 -0.36
CA PRO A 8 33.68 25.56 -1.47
C PRO A 8 32.50 24.68 -1.02
N LYS A 9 31.35 24.84 -1.70
CA LYS A 9 30.08 24.10 -1.49
C LYS A 9 30.17 22.56 -1.58
N ARG A 10 31.30 21.99 -2.03
CA ARG A 10 31.48 20.55 -2.27
C ARG A 10 31.47 19.68 -1.00
N ALA A 11 31.68 20.25 0.19
CA ALA A 11 31.77 19.47 1.42
C ALA A 11 30.41 19.13 2.06
N ARG A 12 29.32 19.81 1.67
CA ARG A 12 27.98 19.58 2.29
C ARG A 12 27.24 18.37 1.71
N ASP A 13 27.44 18.06 0.43
CA ASP A 13 26.74 16.94 -0.23
C ASP A 13 27.24 15.56 0.20
N ALA A 14 28.54 15.42 0.51
CA ALA A 14 29.11 14.16 0.96
C ALA A 14 28.53 13.70 2.32
N ARG A 15 28.17 14.65 3.21
CA ARG A 15 27.59 14.33 4.53
C ARG A 15 26.13 13.85 4.42
N LEU A 16 25.37 14.35 3.46
CA LEU A 16 23.97 13.95 3.27
C LEU A 16 23.87 12.52 2.70
N ILE A 17 24.73 12.20 1.72
CA ILE A 17 24.78 10.86 1.10
C ILE A 17 25.21 9.79 2.12
N ALA A 18 26.15 10.10 3.01
CA ALA A 18 26.55 9.19 4.10
C ALA A 18 25.41 8.92 5.10
N PHE A 19 24.55 9.92 5.36
CA PHE A 19 23.45 9.76 6.31
C PHE A 19 22.31 8.88 5.76
N PHE A 20 22.01 8.99 4.46
CA PHE A 20 20.97 8.17 3.81
C PHE A 20 21.41 6.72 3.63
N THR A 21 22.68 6.48 3.28
CA THR A 21 23.23 5.11 3.17
C THR A 21 23.26 4.40 4.53
N PHE A 22 23.58 5.11 5.62
CA PHE A 22 23.53 4.55 6.98
C PHE A 22 22.11 4.19 7.43
N LYS A 23 21.11 5.04 7.16
CA LYS A 23 19.70 4.74 7.50
C LYS A 23 19.15 3.55 6.71
N ARG A 24 19.53 3.38 5.43
CA ARG A 24 19.10 2.23 4.61
C ARG A 24 19.67 0.92 5.15
N LYS A 25 20.95 0.89 5.52
CA LYS A 25 21.63 -0.29 6.09
C LYS A 25 21.07 -0.70 7.47
N LYS A 26 20.60 0.27 8.27
CA LYS A 26 19.97 -0.02 9.58
C LYS A 26 18.56 -0.61 9.45
N ARG A 27 17.81 -0.29 8.39
CA ARG A 27 16.48 -0.88 8.11
C ARG A 27 16.58 -2.34 7.61
N GLU A 28 17.58 -2.64 6.78
CA GLU A 28 17.87 -4.00 6.31
C GLU A 28 18.17 -4.96 7.48
N ARG A 29 19.08 -4.58 8.40
CA ARG A 29 19.42 -5.40 9.57
C ARG A 29 18.24 -5.65 10.52
N LYS A 30 17.26 -4.74 10.57
CA LYS A 30 16.06 -4.90 11.41
C LYS A 30 15.03 -5.85 10.79
N LYS A 31 14.96 -5.95 9.45
CA LYS A 31 14.13 -6.96 8.76
C LYS A 31 14.69 -8.36 8.91
N GLU A 32 16.02 -8.52 8.87
CA GLU A 32 16.65 -9.83 8.98
C GLU A 32 16.56 -10.44 10.39
N ARG A 33 16.66 -9.61 11.44
CA ARG A 33 16.41 -10.07 12.83
C ARG A 33 14.96 -10.52 13.05
N LYS A 34 13.97 -9.90 12.38
CA LYS A 34 12.57 -10.35 12.45
C LYS A 34 12.33 -11.68 11.73
N ARG A 35 13.03 -11.96 10.63
CA ARG A 35 12.93 -13.27 9.95
C ARG A 35 13.52 -14.39 10.80
N ARG A 36 14.69 -14.20 11.41
CA ARG A 36 15.32 -15.24 12.25
C ARG A 36 14.53 -15.54 13.53
N GLY A 37 13.88 -14.53 14.14
CA GLY A 37 12.99 -14.75 15.28
C GLY A 37 11.69 -15.48 14.95
N PHE A 38 11.23 -15.42 13.70
CA PHE A 38 10.02 -16.10 13.26
C PHE A 38 10.24 -17.62 13.08
N TYR A 39 11.39 -18.03 12.54
CA TYR A 39 11.73 -19.45 12.38
C TYR A 39 12.04 -20.15 13.72
N ALA A 40 12.60 -19.43 14.71
CA ALA A 40 12.86 -19.99 16.03
C ALA A 40 11.59 -20.25 16.86
N ARG A 41 10.45 -19.63 16.51
CA ARG A 41 9.19 -19.73 17.29
C ARG A 41 8.21 -20.76 16.74
N PHE A 42 8.42 -21.24 15.51
CA PHE A 42 7.46 -22.12 14.85
C PHE A 42 7.88 -23.59 14.72
N GLY A 43 9.03 -23.99 15.26
CA GLY A 43 9.37 -25.43 15.40
C GLY A 43 9.16 -26.28 14.15
N LEU A 44 9.26 -25.68 12.95
CA LEU A 44 9.11 -26.39 11.69
C LEU A 44 10.45 -27.01 11.34
N ASN A 45 10.77 -28.11 12.01
CA ASN A 45 11.75 -29.07 11.53
C ASN A 45 11.20 -29.67 10.24
N GLN A 46 11.70 -29.24 9.09
CA GLN A 46 11.62 -30.02 7.86
C GLN A 46 12.51 -31.25 8.03
N THR A 47 11.94 -32.35 8.50
CA THR A 47 12.56 -33.67 8.38
C THR A 47 12.26 -34.22 7.00
N SER A 48 13.26 -34.21 6.12
CA SER A 48 13.26 -34.99 4.90
C SER A 48 13.17 -36.47 5.26
N GLY A 49 12.12 -37.14 4.78
CA GLY A 49 11.91 -38.56 5.00
C GLY A 49 12.95 -39.40 4.27
N THR A 50 13.79 -40.09 5.02
CA THR A 50 14.52 -41.28 4.59
C THR A 50 13.91 -42.48 5.29
N ASN A 51 13.42 -43.43 4.48
CA ASN A 51 12.92 -44.72 4.91
C ASN A 51 14.02 -45.53 5.61
N SER A 52 13.75 -45.97 6.83
CA SER A 52 14.40 -47.16 7.40
C SER A 52 13.51 -47.75 8.49
N SER A 53 13.08 -48.98 8.21
CA SER A 53 12.72 -50.06 9.12
C SER A 53 13.42 -50.01 10.48
N ILE A 54 12.72 -50.40 11.56
CA ILE A 54 13.07 -51.50 12.49
C ILE A 54 12.27 -51.42 13.82
N SER A 55 11.63 -52.55 14.12
CA SER A 55 11.35 -53.19 15.42
C SER A 55 10.36 -52.67 16.47
N ASN A 56 9.42 -53.58 16.74
CA ASN A 56 8.60 -53.78 17.93
C ASN A 56 9.39 -53.79 19.25
N SER A 57 8.80 -53.24 20.31
CA SER A 57 8.78 -53.80 21.67
C SER A 57 7.74 -53.02 22.49
N PHE A 58 6.63 -53.64 22.85
CA PHE A 58 6.38 -54.47 24.04
C PHE A 58 5.89 -53.63 25.23
N ILE A 59 4.61 -53.82 25.53
CA ILE A 59 3.88 -53.35 26.70
C ILE A 59 4.34 -54.16 27.91
N THR A 60 4.61 -53.52 29.05
CA THR A 60 4.46 -54.16 30.36
C THR A 60 4.02 -53.15 31.41
N MET A 61 2.91 -53.50 32.06
CA MET A 61 2.28 -52.82 33.18
C MET A 61 3.01 -53.08 34.50
N SER A 62 2.79 -52.15 35.44
CA SER A 62 2.62 -52.35 36.89
C SER A 62 3.75 -52.99 37.71
N SER A 63 4.25 -52.22 38.68
CA SER A 63 4.70 -52.77 39.95
C SER A 63 4.44 -51.74 41.06
N THR A 64 3.56 -52.12 41.98
CA THR A 64 3.32 -51.53 43.30
C THR A 64 4.16 -52.26 44.34
N ASP A 65 4.92 -51.53 45.16
CA ASP A 65 5.35 -51.89 46.52
C ASP A 65 5.77 -50.56 47.18
N VAL A 66 5.07 -49.99 48.17
CA VAL A 66 4.77 -50.41 49.56
C VAL A 66 6.03 -50.45 50.44
N GLU A 67 6.05 -49.51 51.39
CA GLU A 67 6.77 -49.48 52.67
C GLU A 67 8.30 -49.30 52.71
N SER A 68 8.71 -48.09 53.12
CA SER A 68 9.57 -47.97 54.32
C SER A 68 9.28 -46.67 55.10
N LEU A 69 8.62 -46.89 56.24
CA LEU A 69 8.53 -46.09 57.48
C LEU A 69 9.89 -45.47 57.86
N GLN A 70 10.10 -44.18 58.18
CA GLN A 70 9.71 -43.34 59.35
C GLN A 70 10.82 -42.23 59.46
N PRO A 71 10.80 -41.18 60.32
CA PRO A 71 9.77 -40.64 61.22
C PRO A 71 9.46 -39.12 60.98
N GLY A 72 8.36 -38.62 61.56
CA GLY A 72 7.99 -37.18 61.54
C GLY A 72 8.84 -36.31 62.48
N PRO A 73 8.39 -35.13 62.94
CA PRO A 73 7.47 -34.15 62.36
C PRO A 73 8.16 -32.77 62.26
N ARG A 74 8.10 -32.08 61.11
CA ARG A 74 8.40 -30.64 61.09
C ARG A 74 7.33 -29.89 60.30
N ARG A 75 6.40 -29.27 61.06
CA ARG A 75 5.56 -28.15 60.61
C ARG A 75 6.46 -27.03 60.10
N ARG A 76 6.84 -27.10 58.83
CA ARG A 76 7.59 -26.07 58.12
C ARG A 76 7.02 -25.95 56.70
N GLY A 77 5.71 -25.75 56.61
CA GLY A 77 5.00 -25.86 55.33
C GLY A 77 3.83 -24.90 55.12
N SER A 78 3.63 -23.88 55.97
CA SER A 78 2.48 -22.96 55.78
C SER A 78 2.84 -21.68 55.03
N CYS A 79 4.09 -21.20 55.06
CA CYS A 79 4.45 -19.94 54.39
C CYS A 79 4.63 -20.09 52.87
N MET A 80 5.21 -21.20 52.40
CA MET A 80 5.40 -21.43 50.96
C MET A 80 4.06 -21.54 50.21
N ASP A 81 3.05 -22.14 50.84
CA ASP A 81 1.73 -22.31 50.24
C ASP A 81 1.02 -20.95 50.10
N THR A 82 1.15 -20.08 51.09
CA THR A 82 0.63 -18.71 51.02
C THR A 82 1.28 -17.90 49.90
N PHE A 83 2.61 -18.02 49.69
CA PHE A 83 3.29 -17.33 48.59
C PHE A 83 2.84 -17.85 47.21
N LEU A 84 2.65 -19.16 47.07
CA LEU A 84 2.12 -19.74 45.84
C LEU A 84 0.70 -19.26 45.57
N LEU A 85 -0.17 -19.27 46.59
CA LEU A 85 -1.55 -18.84 46.48
C LEU A 85 -1.66 -17.36 46.09
N VAL A 86 -0.85 -16.49 46.71
CA VAL A 86 -0.77 -15.05 46.38
C VAL A 86 -0.21 -14.84 44.96
N SER A 87 0.81 -15.59 44.56
CA SER A 87 1.39 -15.53 43.22
C SER A 87 0.37 -15.92 42.14
N VAL A 88 -0.38 -16.99 42.37
CA VAL A 88 -1.43 -17.44 41.43
C VAL A 88 -2.54 -16.38 41.33
N LEU A 89 -3.05 -15.88 42.46
CA LEU A 89 -4.07 -14.83 42.48
C LEU A 89 -3.63 -13.57 41.73
N THR A 90 -2.40 -13.10 41.97
CA THR A 90 -1.87 -11.90 41.30
C THR A 90 -1.70 -12.11 39.79
N LEU A 91 -1.27 -13.30 39.35
CA LEU A 91 -1.17 -13.64 37.93
C LEU A 91 -2.54 -13.65 37.25
N PHE A 92 -3.56 -14.24 37.89
CA PHE A 92 -4.93 -14.20 37.37
C PHE A 92 -5.46 -12.77 37.24
N LEU A 93 -5.21 -11.90 38.23
CA LEU A 93 -5.63 -10.50 38.17
C LEU A 93 -4.91 -9.71 37.06
N MET A 94 -3.62 -9.96 36.84
CA MET A 94 -2.89 -9.36 35.71
C MET A 94 -3.41 -9.82 34.35
N VAL A 95 -3.75 -11.10 34.21
CA VAL A 95 -4.30 -11.63 32.95
C VAL A 95 -5.69 -11.06 32.68
N LEU A 96 -6.56 -11.00 33.69
CA LEU A 96 -7.91 -10.45 33.56
C LEU A 96 -7.89 -8.95 33.25
N SER A 97 -7.05 -8.17 33.93
CA SER A 97 -6.89 -6.74 33.65
C SER A 97 -6.32 -6.49 32.26
N GLY A 98 -5.32 -7.27 31.83
CA GLY A 98 -4.75 -7.19 30.48
C GLY A 98 -5.78 -7.53 29.38
N ALA A 99 -6.60 -8.56 29.60
CA ALA A 99 -7.67 -8.94 28.68
C ALA A 99 -8.76 -7.85 28.57
N ALA A 100 -9.17 -7.26 29.70
CA ALA A 100 -10.12 -6.16 29.71
C ALA A 100 -9.60 -4.93 28.96
N LEU A 101 -8.33 -4.55 29.16
CA LEU A 101 -7.70 -3.43 28.45
C LEU A 101 -7.61 -3.70 26.94
N GLY A 102 -7.20 -4.92 26.57
CA GLY A 102 -7.13 -5.35 25.17
C GLY A 102 -8.51 -5.32 24.49
N PHE A 103 -9.54 -5.78 25.18
CA PHE A 103 -10.92 -5.75 24.67
C PHE A 103 -11.43 -4.31 24.49
N TRP A 104 -11.11 -3.39 25.41
CA TRP A 104 -11.44 -1.97 25.27
C TRP A 104 -10.76 -1.33 24.06
N ILE A 105 -9.46 -1.57 23.85
CA ILE A 105 -8.73 -1.05 22.68
C ILE A 105 -9.31 -1.60 21.36
N VAL A 106 -9.64 -2.89 21.30
CA VAL A 106 -10.27 -3.49 20.12
C VAL A 106 -11.65 -2.90 19.87
N LYS A 107 -12.43 -2.61 20.92
CA LYS A 107 -13.73 -1.95 20.79
C LYS A 107 -13.60 -0.51 20.30
N ASP A 108 -12.63 0.24 20.78
CA ASP A 108 -12.39 1.62 20.36
C ASP A 108 -11.96 1.67 18.88
N LEU A 109 -11.02 0.79 18.49
CA LEU A 109 -10.63 0.61 17.08
C LEU A 109 -11.80 0.17 16.20
N ARG A 110 -12.68 -0.71 16.70
CA ARG A 110 -13.85 -1.18 15.96
C ARG A 110 -14.93 -0.09 15.84
N ALA A 111 -15.11 0.76 16.86
CA ALA A 111 -16.02 1.89 16.81
C ALA A 111 -15.57 2.93 15.78
N GLU A 112 -14.27 3.18 15.70
CA GLU A 112 -13.68 4.05 14.68
C GLU A 112 -13.82 3.44 13.27
N MET A 113 -13.73 2.11 13.14
CA MET A 113 -13.88 1.40 11.86
C MET A 113 -15.34 1.30 11.37
N HIS A 114 -16.33 1.18 12.28
CA HIS A 114 -17.75 1.15 11.89
C HIS A 114 -18.31 2.54 11.53
N GLY A 115 -17.65 3.64 11.93
CA GLY A 115 -17.92 4.98 11.40
C GLY A 115 -17.59 5.14 9.91
N VAL A 116 -16.93 4.15 9.29
CA VAL A 116 -16.50 4.16 7.89
C VAL A 116 -17.42 3.32 6.98
N HIS A 117 -18.51 2.74 7.52
CA HIS A 117 -19.39 1.85 6.77
C HIS A 117 -20.71 2.45 6.27
N THR A 118 -20.95 3.75 6.42
CA THR A 118 -21.86 4.43 5.48
C THR A 118 -21.23 4.40 4.10
N ALA A 119 -21.97 3.87 3.12
CA ALA A 119 -21.61 3.70 1.72
C ALA A 119 -20.69 4.81 1.19
N PRO A 120 -19.73 4.50 0.31
CA PRO A 120 -18.86 5.50 -0.30
C PRO A 120 -19.70 6.45 -1.16
N GLU A 121 -20.19 7.51 -0.54
CA GLU A 121 -20.53 8.76 -1.21
C GLU A 121 -19.27 9.19 -1.99
N PRO A 122 -19.40 9.48 -3.29
CA PRO A 122 -18.27 9.64 -4.19
C PRO A 122 -17.42 10.83 -3.75
N PHE A 123 -16.18 10.58 -3.33
CA PHE A 123 -15.05 11.52 -3.38
C PHE A 123 -15.27 12.96 -2.84
N ARG A 124 -16.27 13.22 -1.97
CA ARG A 124 -16.56 14.58 -1.51
C ARG A 124 -15.84 15.00 -0.22
N SER A 125 -15.43 14.06 0.64
CA SER A 125 -14.93 14.43 1.98
C SER A 125 -13.44 14.75 2.10
N ALA A 126 -12.61 14.49 1.09
CA ALA A 126 -11.18 14.87 1.15
C ALA A 126 -10.89 16.31 0.67
N MET A 127 -11.85 16.99 0.03
CA MET A 127 -11.66 18.35 -0.51
C MET A 127 -12.57 19.42 0.11
N ASN A 128 -13.42 19.07 1.08
CA ASN A 128 -14.19 20.04 1.87
C ASN A 128 -13.39 20.67 3.02
N MET A 129 -12.06 20.76 2.88
CA MET A 129 -11.27 21.64 3.75
C MET A 129 -11.51 23.08 3.26
N THR A 130 -12.41 23.76 3.96
CA THR A 130 -12.82 25.15 3.71
C THR A 130 -11.61 26.03 3.39
N LEU A 131 -11.56 26.47 2.14
CA LEU A 131 -10.56 27.34 1.54
C LEU A 131 -10.70 28.78 2.08
N ARG A 132 -10.47 28.98 3.38
CA ARG A 132 -10.32 30.31 3.99
C ARG A 132 -8.97 30.36 4.69
N GLY A 133 -7.94 30.73 3.92
CA GLY A 133 -6.73 31.34 4.49
C GLY A 133 -5.47 30.49 4.62
N LEU A 134 -5.15 29.56 3.72
CA LEU A 134 -3.80 28.96 3.66
C LEU A 134 -3.04 29.34 2.37
N PRO A 135 -1.72 29.56 2.44
CA PRO A 135 -0.82 29.81 1.29
C PRO A 135 -0.57 28.55 0.44
N ASN A 136 -1.61 27.73 0.21
CA ASN A 136 -1.53 26.38 -0.37
C ASN A 136 -1.57 26.34 -1.91
N ALA A 137 -1.43 27.48 -2.60
CA ALA A 137 -1.41 27.54 -4.06
C ALA A 137 -0.33 26.61 -4.64
N TYR A 138 0.85 26.54 -4.00
CA TYR A 138 1.99 25.73 -4.46
C TYR A 138 1.68 24.23 -4.59
N LYS A 139 0.80 23.68 -3.74
CA LYS A 139 0.47 22.26 -3.82
C LYS A 139 -0.40 21.95 -5.04
N MET A 140 -1.19 22.93 -5.51
CA MET A 140 -2.03 22.77 -6.70
C MET A 140 -1.28 22.92 -8.01
N GLU A 141 -0.17 23.65 -8.04
CA GLU A 141 0.62 23.86 -9.26
C GLU A 141 1.23 22.57 -9.82
N ASN A 142 1.61 21.65 -8.93
CA ASN A 142 2.40 20.47 -9.25
C ASN A 142 1.57 19.20 -9.44
N PHE A 143 0.23 19.26 -9.42
CA PHE A 143 -0.60 18.11 -9.74
C PHE A 143 -1.50 18.34 -10.95
N ALA A 144 -1.79 17.27 -11.67
CA ALA A 144 -2.88 17.18 -12.63
C ALA A 144 -3.69 15.94 -12.34
N TYR A 145 -5.02 16.07 -12.30
CA TYR A 145 -5.94 14.94 -12.25
C TYR A 145 -6.99 15.06 -13.34
N LEU A 146 -7.20 13.97 -14.06
CA LEU A 146 -8.11 13.86 -15.18
C LEU A 146 -9.05 12.68 -14.96
N ARG A 147 -10.32 12.80 -15.36
CA ARG A 147 -11.29 11.70 -15.40
C ARG A 147 -11.59 11.28 -16.83
N ALA A 148 -11.96 10.03 -17.03
CA ALA A 148 -12.31 9.54 -18.36
C ALA A 148 -13.63 10.17 -18.83
N ILE A 149 -13.76 10.45 -20.13
CA ILE A 149 -15.01 10.99 -20.72
C ILE A 149 -15.74 10.01 -21.63
N SER A 150 -15.10 8.90 -21.99
CA SER A 150 -15.65 7.88 -22.87
C SER A 150 -15.83 6.57 -22.11
N SER A 151 -17.07 6.09 -22.03
CA SER A 151 -17.38 4.81 -21.41
C SER A 151 -17.11 3.58 -22.31
N PRO A 152 -17.31 3.62 -23.64
CA PRO A 152 -17.08 2.43 -24.47
C PRO A 152 -15.60 2.06 -24.50
N VAL A 153 -15.30 0.78 -24.29
CA VAL A 153 -13.97 0.23 -24.51
C VAL A 153 -13.74 0.14 -26.02
N LYS A 154 -12.72 0.81 -26.55
CA LYS A 154 -12.38 0.73 -27.98
C LYS A 154 -10.90 0.99 -28.18
N ASN A 155 -10.33 0.39 -29.22
CA ASN A 155 -8.95 0.66 -29.57
C ASN A 155 -8.81 2.11 -30.06
N GLY A 156 -7.79 2.81 -29.58
CA GLY A 156 -7.51 4.19 -29.97
C GLY A 156 -7.13 5.08 -28.80
N THR A 157 -7.20 6.40 -29.01
CA THR A 157 -6.88 7.37 -27.97
C THR A 157 -7.99 7.43 -26.93
N MET A 158 -7.61 7.25 -25.67
CA MET A 158 -8.50 7.41 -24.54
C MET A 158 -8.62 8.90 -24.21
N LEU A 159 -9.86 9.40 -24.23
CA LEU A 159 -10.13 10.80 -23.95
C LEU A 159 -10.34 11.01 -22.45
N TRP A 160 -9.76 12.10 -21.96
CA TRP A 160 -9.80 12.51 -20.58
C TRP A 160 -10.28 13.96 -20.47
N GLU A 161 -10.69 14.38 -19.29
CA GLU A 161 -10.95 15.80 -19.00
C GLU A 161 -10.52 16.18 -17.59
N PRO A 162 -10.08 17.43 -17.36
CA PRO A 162 -9.87 17.95 -16.02
C PRO A 162 -11.20 18.04 -15.28
N ILE A 163 -11.20 17.74 -13.98
CA ILE A 163 -12.39 17.90 -13.16
C ILE A 163 -12.54 19.37 -12.78
N VAL A 164 -13.69 19.95 -13.07
CA VAL A 164 -14.03 21.33 -12.74
C VAL A 164 -14.78 21.36 -11.41
N TYR A 165 -14.27 22.15 -10.46
CA TYR A 165 -14.89 22.40 -9.17
C TYR A 165 -15.11 23.90 -8.99
N ARG A 166 -16.36 24.35 -9.11
CA ARG A 166 -16.74 25.78 -9.06
C ARG A 166 -15.94 26.59 -10.09
N ASN A 167 -14.95 27.35 -9.64
CA ASN A 167 -14.12 28.24 -10.46
C ASN A 167 -12.67 27.72 -10.61
N SER A 168 -12.36 26.52 -10.11
CA SER A 168 -11.04 25.90 -10.25
C SER A 168 -11.13 24.57 -10.99
N THR A 169 -10.01 24.14 -11.55
CA THR A 169 -9.87 22.84 -12.19
C THR A 169 -8.83 22.02 -11.44
N THR A 170 -8.86 20.70 -11.60
CA THR A 170 -7.82 19.80 -11.06
C THR A 170 -6.53 19.82 -11.89
N MET A 171 -6.31 20.87 -12.66
CA MET A 171 -5.14 21.06 -13.52
C MET A 171 -4.22 22.12 -12.92
N GLY A 172 -3.05 21.69 -12.45
CA GLY A 172 -2.03 22.59 -11.96
C GLY A 172 -1.41 23.45 -13.06
N SER A 173 -0.84 24.59 -12.68
CA SER A 173 -0.22 25.56 -13.61
C SER A 173 0.98 25.01 -14.39
N ARG A 174 1.56 23.88 -13.96
CA ARG A 174 2.66 23.19 -14.66
C ARG A 174 2.18 22.27 -15.78
N TYR A 175 0.88 22.23 -16.04
CA TYR A 175 0.28 21.35 -17.03
C TYR A 175 -0.69 22.13 -17.92
N LYS A 176 -0.75 21.74 -19.19
CA LYS A 176 -1.78 22.19 -20.13
C LYS A 176 -2.45 20.98 -20.74
N PHE A 177 -3.78 20.97 -20.78
CA PHE A 177 -4.54 19.90 -21.39
C PHE A 177 -5.18 20.36 -22.69
N ASN A 178 -4.97 19.60 -23.77
CA ASN A 178 -5.64 19.79 -25.04
C ASN A 178 -6.75 18.73 -25.15
N SER A 179 -8.00 19.17 -25.04
CA SER A 179 -9.19 18.30 -25.09
C SER A 179 -9.44 17.71 -26.48
N GLU A 180 -9.15 18.45 -27.55
CA GLU A 180 -9.36 17.99 -28.93
C GLU A 180 -8.56 16.72 -29.24
N HIS A 181 -7.37 16.61 -28.67
CA HIS A 181 -6.48 15.49 -28.92
C HIS A 181 -6.25 14.60 -27.68
N GLY A 182 -7.00 14.83 -26.60
CA GLY A 182 -6.91 14.05 -25.35
C GLY A 182 -5.51 14.03 -24.74
N ALA A 183 -4.79 15.14 -24.78
CA ALA A 183 -3.36 15.15 -24.51
C ALA A 183 -2.92 16.12 -23.42
N LEU A 184 -2.06 15.62 -22.53
CA LEU A 184 -1.51 16.38 -21.41
C LEU A 184 -0.10 16.84 -21.74
N ARG A 185 0.13 18.15 -21.78
CA ARG A 185 1.44 18.77 -22.00
C ARG A 185 2.03 19.23 -20.67
N MET A 186 3.32 18.97 -20.50
CA MET A 186 4.08 19.36 -19.32
C MET A 186 4.81 20.66 -19.62
N GLU A 187 4.62 21.68 -18.78
CA GLU A 187 5.28 22.98 -18.96
C GLU A 187 6.71 22.98 -18.42
N LYS A 188 7.03 22.08 -17.49
CA LYS A 188 8.35 21.95 -16.86
C LYS A 188 8.91 20.54 -17.07
N GLY A 189 10.22 20.41 -17.27
CA GLY A 189 10.88 19.10 -17.24
C GLY A 189 11.05 18.58 -15.81
N GLY A 190 11.34 17.30 -15.63
CA GLY A 190 11.69 16.77 -14.31
C GLY A 190 11.25 15.34 -14.04
N THR A 191 11.22 14.98 -12.76
CA THR A 191 10.75 13.70 -12.26
C THR A 191 9.25 13.77 -11.94
N TYR A 192 8.48 12.87 -12.54
CA TYR A 192 7.04 12.80 -12.39
C TYR A 192 6.60 11.48 -11.78
N PHE A 193 5.66 11.55 -10.84
CA PHE A 193 4.87 10.41 -10.40
C PHE A 193 3.57 10.37 -11.22
N MET A 194 3.28 9.22 -11.82
CA MET A 194 2.05 8.99 -12.58
C MET A 194 1.25 7.86 -11.95
N TYR A 195 -0.06 7.99 -11.97
CA TYR A 195 -1.00 7.00 -11.47
C TYR A 195 -2.23 6.95 -12.37
N THR A 196 -2.74 5.76 -12.63
CA THR A 196 -4.04 5.56 -13.28
C THR A 196 -4.84 4.53 -12.52
N GLN A 197 -6.15 4.75 -12.47
CA GLN A 197 -7.13 3.81 -11.97
C GLN A 197 -8.14 3.56 -13.07
N LEU A 198 -8.40 2.29 -13.35
CA LEU A 198 -9.36 1.87 -14.35
C LEU A 198 -10.39 0.99 -13.64
N ASN A 199 -11.66 1.34 -13.80
CA ASN A 199 -12.78 0.58 -13.27
C ASN A 199 -13.71 0.23 -14.43
N LEU A 200 -13.88 -1.07 -14.69
CA LEU A 200 -14.72 -1.57 -15.76
C LEU A 200 -15.87 -2.40 -15.20
N THR A 201 -17.04 -2.21 -15.79
CA THR A 201 -18.27 -2.93 -15.47
C THR A 201 -18.75 -3.70 -16.69
N CYS A 202 -19.25 -4.90 -16.46
CA CYS A 202 -19.94 -5.68 -17.49
C CYS A 202 -21.42 -5.29 -17.50
N THR A 203 -21.89 -4.75 -18.62
CA THR A 203 -23.28 -4.25 -18.77
C THR A 203 -24.23 -5.30 -19.34
N TRP A 204 -23.72 -6.30 -20.05
CA TRP A 204 -24.53 -7.36 -20.68
C TRP A 204 -23.73 -8.66 -20.84
N ARG A 205 -23.55 -9.13 -22.08
CA ARG A 205 -22.71 -10.26 -22.46
C ARG A 205 -21.32 -9.73 -22.79
N CYS A 206 -20.42 -9.90 -21.85
CA CYS A 206 -19.02 -9.57 -22.03
C CYS A 206 -18.27 -10.74 -22.67
N GLY A 207 -17.16 -10.43 -23.32
CA GLY A 207 -16.15 -11.43 -23.68
C GLY A 207 -14.94 -11.28 -22.76
N GLY A 208 -14.19 -12.37 -22.62
CA GLY A 208 -12.97 -12.42 -21.84
C GLY A 208 -11.72 -12.10 -22.66
N GLY A 209 -10.71 -11.55 -21.98
CA GLY A 209 -9.38 -11.30 -22.50
C GLY A 209 -8.70 -10.14 -21.78
N SER A 210 -8.16 -9.14 -22.48
CA SER A 210 -7.41 -8.07 -21.83
C SER A 210 -7.65 -6.68 -22.41
N LEU A 211 -7.53 -5.68 -21.53
CA LEU A 211 -7.48 -4.27 -21.85
C LEU A 211 -6.15 -3.69 -21.36
N SER A 212 -5.38 -3.08 -22.25
CA SER A 212 -4.18 -2.33 -21.89
C SER A 212 -4.41 -0.83 -22.14
N VAL A 213 -4.05 0.00 -21.17
CA VAL A 213 -3.99 1.46 -21.31
C VAL A 213 -2.55 1.90 -21.13
N THR A 214 -1.98 2.47 -22.19
CA THR A 214 -0.60 2.98 -22.22
C THR A 214 -0.61 4.50 -22.24
N PHE A 215 0.41 5.12 -21.64
CA PHE A 215 0.65 6.56 -21.70
C PHE A 215 1.96 6.78 -22.43
N GLU A 216 1.86 7.34 -23.63
CA GLU A 216 2.97 7.51 -24.56
C GLU A 216 3.29 8.98 -24.74
N ASP A 217 4.57 9.30 -24.90
CA ASP A 217 5.01 10.65 -25.26
C ASP A 217 5.01 10.90 -26.78
N ASN A 218 5.48 12.09 -27.18
CA ASN A 218 5.58 12.51 -28.58
C ASN A 218 6.47 11.60 -29.44
N GLN A 219 7.39 10.85 -28.83
CA GLN A 219 8.29 9.92 -29.52
C GLN A 219 7.70 8.51 -29.58
N GLY A 220 6.48 8.30 -29.06
CA GLY A 220 5.88 6.99 -28.91
C GLY A 220 6.50 6.17 -27.79
N LYS A 221 7.29 6.79 -26.90
CA LYS A 221 7.85 6.08 -25.76
C LYS A 221 6.78 5.90 -24.70
N GLU A 222 6.51 4.65 -24.35
CA GLU A 222 5.64 4.29 -23.25
C GLU A 222 6.29 4.64 -21.91
N HIS A 223 5.55 5.37 -21.07
CA HIS A 223 5.99 5.71 -19.72
C HIS A 223 5.23 4.97 -18.63
N LEU A 224 3.95 4.69 -18.87
CA LEU A 224 3.07 3.92 -17.97
C LEU A 224 2.20 2.98 -18.81
N SER A 225 2.10 1.72 -18.39
CA SER A 225 1.16 0.75 -18.95
C SER A 225 0.35 0.11 -17.83
N CYS A 226 -0.94 -0.04 -18.07
CA CYS A 226 -1.87 -0.64 -17.13
C CYS A 226 -2.72 -1.67 -17.85
N THR A 227 -2.49 -2.95 -17.54
CA THR A 227 -3.18 -4.07 -18.17
C THR A 227 -4.16 -4.71 -17.21
N LEU A 228 -5.41 -4.84 -17.63
CA LEU A 228 -6.50 -5.49 -16.90
C LEU A 228 -6.89 -6.78 -17.60
N HIS A 229 -7.11 -7.82 -16.80
CA HIS A 229 -7.73 -9.04 -17.28
C HIS A 229 -9.25 -8.94 -17.15
N LEU A 230 -9.94 -9.17 -18.26
CA LEU A 230 -11.40 -9.13 -18.34
C LEU A 230 -11.90 -10.59 -18.39
N PRO A 231 -12.71 -11.04 -17.42
CA PRO A 231 -13.30 -12.39 -17.46
C PRO A 231 -14.49 -12.45 -18.44
N ASP A 232 -14.81 -13.62 -18.98
CA ASP A 232 -15.95 -13.78 -19.91
C ASP A 232 -17.28 -13.36 -19.30
N THR A 233 -17.51 -13.67 -18.03
CA THR A 233 -18.74 -13.31 -17.31
C THR A 233 -18.40 -12.91 -15.88
N THR A 234 -18.85 -11.73 -15.47
CA THR A 234 -18.75 -11.26 -14.08
C THR A 234 -19.85 -10.25 -13.78
N SER A 235 -20.40 -10.31 -12.58
CA SER A 235 -21.24 -9.25 -12.01
C SER A 235 -20.42 -8.21 -11.22
N ILE A 236 -19.15 -8.51 -10.95
CA ILE A 236 -18.26 -7.71 -10.12
C ILE A 236 -17.43 -6.79 -11.02
N PRO A 237 -17.32 -5.49 -10.71
CA PRO A 237 -16.46 -4.57 -11.44
C PRO A 237 -14.99 -4.99 -11.36
N VAL A 238 -14.28 -4.88 -12.47
CA VAL A 238 -12.84 -5.14 -12.57
C VAL A 238 -12.13 -3.80 -12.35
N VAL A 239 -11.32 -3.74 -11.28
CA VAL A 239 -10.59 -2.52 -10.90
C VAL A 239 -9.10 -2.80 -10.89
N GLU A 240 -8.33 -1.97 -11.58
CA GLU A 240 -6.87 -2.03 -11.58
C GLU A 240 -6.27 -0.65 -11.31
N LYS A 241 -5.14 -0.63 -10.61
CA LYS A 241 -4.42 0.58 -10.24
C LYS A 241 -2.96 0.43 -10.61
N CYS A 242 -2.49 1.30 -11.49
CA CYS A 242 -1.11 1.27 -11.96
C CYS A 242 -0.44 2.60 -11.68
N TRP A 243 0.86 2.56 -11.36
CA TRP A 243 1.64 3.77 -11.12
C TRP A 243 3.09 3.57 -11.51
N THR A 244 3.78 4.68 -11.76
CA THR A 244 5.20 4.69 -12.10
C THR A 244 5.83 6.03 -11.71
N VAL A 245 7.16 6.06 -11.69
CA VAL A 245 7.95 7.29 -11.54
C VAL A 245 8.83 7.44 -12.77
N ILE A 246 8.63 8.51 -13.53
CA ILE A 246 9.50 8.88 -14.64
C ILE A 246 10.56 9.83 -14.11
N HIS A 247 11.83 9.47 -14.20
CA HIS A 247 12.91 10.31 -13.69
C HIS A 247 13.20 11.54 -14.55
N HIS A 248 13.06 11.41 -15.87
CA HIS A 248 13.40 12.45 -16.82
C HIS A 248 12.34 12.56 -17.90
N LEU A 249 11.46 13.54 -17.74
CA LEU A 249 10.46 13.91 -18.72
C LEU A 249 10.81 15.32 -19.24
N GLU A 250 10.95 15.46 -20.56
CA GLU A 250 11.35 16.73 -21.17
C GLU A 250 10.26 17.80 -21.02
N PRO A 251 10.62 19.10 -20.90
CA PRO A 251 9.63 20.17 -20.96
C PRO A 251 8.94 20.16 -22.33
N ASN A 252 7.67 20.56 -22.37
CA ASN A 252 6.82 20.55 -23.56
C ASN A 252 6.56 19.17 -24.17
N SER A 253 7.01 18.09 -23.52
CA SER A 253 6.53 16.76 -23.87
C SER A 253 5.02 16.70 -23.66
N ARG A 254 4.37 15.90 -24.49
CA ARG A 254 2.93 15.68 -24.45
C ARG A 254 2.70 14.18 -24.28
N LEU A 255 1.85 13.84 -23.31
CA LEU A 255 1.40 12.49 -23.02
C LEU A 255 0.02 12.26 -23.61
N ILE A 256 -0.14 11.12 -24.28
CA ILE A 256 -1.39 10.65 -24.84
C ILE A 256 -1.68 9.27 -24.24
N ALA A 257 -2.91 9.06 -23.78
CA ALA A 257 -3.36 7.75 -23.35
C ALA A 257 -3.90 6.96 -24.55
N LYS A 258 -3.41 5.75 -24.76
CA LYS A 258 -3.93 4.82 -25.76
C LYS A 258 -4.54 3.61 -25.09
N MET A 259 -5.66 3.16 -25.64
CA MET A 259 -6.40 2.00 -25.21
C MET A 259 -6.23 0.91 -26.26
N HIS A 260 -5.89 -0.29 -25.83
CA HIS A 260 -5.75 -1.48 -26.66
C HIS A 260 -6.45 -2.67 -26.00
N ALA A 261 -7.57 -3.10 -26.59
CA ALA A 261 -8.32 -4.27 -26.19
C ALA A 261 -8.01 -5.45 -27.13
N THR A 262 -7.77 -6.62 -26.55
CA THR A 262 -7.61 -7.89 -27.30
C THR A 262 -8.96 -8.61 -27.51
N VAL A 263 -10.00 -8.15 -26.82
CA VAL A 263 -11.35 -8.74 -26.81
C VAL A 263 -12.28 -7.93 -27.70
N PRO A 264 -13.28 -8.53 -28.35
CA PRO A 264 -14.41 -7.76 -28.86
C PRO A 264 -14.99 -6.94 -27.69
N PRO A 265 -15.00 -5.60 -27.77
CA PRO A 265 -15.30 -4.72 -26.63
C PRO A 265 -16.79 -4.73 -26.21
N ARG A 266 -17.58 -5.67 -26.73
CA ARG A 266 -19.02 -5.69 -26.52
C ARG A 266 -19.31 -6.00 -25.05
N GLY A 267 -20.16 -5.18 -24.44
CA GLY A 267 -20.64 -5.35 -23.08
C GLY A 267 -19.76 -4.72 -21.99
N TRP A 268 -18.50 -4.40 -22.25
CA TRP A 268 -17.63 -3.72 -21.29
C TRP A 268 -17.79 -2.20 -21.34
N SER A 269 -17.98 -1.60 -20.17
CA SER A 269 -18.08 -0.15 -20.01
C SER A 269 -17.14 0.33 -18.92
N LEU A 270 -16.36 1.36 -19.23
CA LEU A 270 -15.54 2.08 -18.26
C LEU A 270 -16.44 2.94 -17.37
N ASP A 271 -16.25 2.84 -16.06
CA ASP A 271 -16.88 3.70 -15.08
C ASP A 271 -16.17 5.05 -15.04
N LEU A 272 -16.82 6.07 -15.58
CA LEU A 272 -16.28 7.43 -15.74
C LEU A 272 -16.01 8.13 -14.40
N ASN A 273 -16.71 7.75 -13.32
CA ASN A 273 -16.56 8.38 -12.01
C ASN A 273 -15.41 7.77 -11.20
N HIS A 274 -15.07 6.51 -11.48
CA HIS A 274 -14.05 5.75 -10.75
C HIS A 274 -12.81 5.44 -11.59
N SER A 275 -12.76 5.92 -12.84
CA SER A 275 -11.60 5.81 -13.72
C SER A 275 -10.95 7.17 -13.92
N GLY A 276 -9.67 7.28 -13.59
CA GLY A 276 -8.96 8.54 -13.54
C GLY A 276 -7.46 8.39 -13.71
N PHE A 277 -6.84 9.45 -14.23
CA PHE A 277 -5.41 9.58 -14.40
C PHE A 277 -4.89 10.75 -13.57
N GLY A 278 -3.84 10.53 -12.81
CA GLY A 278 -3.17 11.52 -11.99
C GLY A 278 -1.69 11.62 -12.31
N MET A 279 -1.16 12.83 -12.26
CA MET A 279 0.27 13.10 -12.42
C MET A 279 0.72 14.17 -11.43
N PHE A 280 1.93 14.01 -10.90
CA PHE A 280 2.52 14.91 -9.92
C PHE A 280 4.00 15.15 -10.21
N LEU A 281 4.42 16.42 -10.26
CA LEU A 281 5.83 16.81 -10.39
C LEU A 281 6.52 16.65 -9.02
N VAL A 282 7.45 15.70 -8.92
CA VAL A 282 8.17 15.39 -7.68
C VAL A 282 9.36 16.32 -7.50
N ASP A 283 10.17 16.47 -8.55
CA ASP A 283 11.35 17.31 -8.58
C ASP A 283 11.56 17.84 -9.99
N GLY A 284 12.00 19.08 -10.13
CA GLY A 284 12.22 19.71 -11.43
C GLY A 284 13.54 20.47 -11.43
N PRO A 285 14.25 20.56 -12.57
CA PRO A 285 15.45 21.37 -12.67
C PRO A 285 15.11 22.80 -12.23
N MET A 286 15.94 23.34 -11.34
CA MET A 286 15.84 24.74 -10.91
C MET A 286 16.09 25.67 -12.09
#